data_AF-A0A517D667-F1
#
_entry.id   AF-A0A517D667-F1
#
_cell.length_a   1.000
_cell.length_b   1.000
_cell.length_c   1.000
_cell.angle_alpha   90.00
_cell.angle_beta   90.00
_cell.angle_gamma   90.00
#
_symmetry.space_group_name_H-M   'P 1'
#
loop_
_entity.id
_entity.type
_entity.pdbx_description
1 polymer ?
#
loop_
_entity_poly.entity_id
_entity_poly.type
_entity_poly.pdbx_seq_one_letter_code
_entity_poly.pdbx_strand_id
1 'polypeptide(L)'
;MFLFCTDTQKQNETNYQSELNSLATDHHVTGQVNWDNGGYMNAHPSYDITWHYDSQRKKVVVTNIHLTIASGLAPKTGGGFWDAYVIRRSIDPEPAKDPRKFPYGRQGDVTGVDGNSLKNDYFPGSVGFYAHNNKTQAEVKAVNDYHGSYDAVQNNDGSWSLITIYSRYGVSSHQNNPTFGEPAWAEWGKTSPIATITLPKLATSQVHYHYNQAENRYYESRIIFSIIFWLSLSANSLTMCT
;
A
#
# COMPACT_ATOMS: atom_id res chain seq x y z
N MET A 1 21.12 34.15 -24.89
CA MET A 1 21.79 32.88 -24.51
C MET A 1 20.84 32.13 -23.57
N PHE A 2 20.02 31.22 -24.12
CA PHE A 2 18.95 30.50 -23.40
C PHE A 2 18.96 28.98 -23.69
N LEU A 3 20.08 28.41 -24.17
CA LEU A 3 20.11 27.00 -24.63
C LEU A 3 20.36 25.95 -23.52
N PHE A 4 20.92 26.31 -22.36
CA PHE A 4 21.38 25.30 -21.39
C PHE A 4 20.27 24.60 -20.59
N CYS A 5 19.10 25.23 -20.40
CA CYS A 5 17.99 24.61 -19.67
C CYS A 5 17.21 23.60 -20.53
N THR A 6 17.09 23.82 -21.84
CA THR A 6 16.33 22.95 -22.75
C THR A 6 17.01 21.60 -22.98
N ASP A 7 18.34 21.58 -23.09
CA ASP A 7 19.09 20.34 -23.33
C ASP A 7 19.06 19.42 -22.09
N THR A 8 19.17 20.01 -20.90
CA THR A 8 19.09 19.29 -19.62
C THR A 8 17.69 18.69 -19.40
N GLN A 9 16.62 19.45 -19.67
CA GLN A 9 15.25 18.95 -19.56
C GLN A 9 14.95 17.85 -20.58
N LYS A 10 15.42 17.99 -21.82
CA LYS A 10 15.27 16.97 -22.87
C LYS A 10 16.00 15.67 -22.52
N GLN A 11 17.18 15.78 -21.91
CA GLN A 11 17.93 14.63 -21.42
C GLN A 11 17.20 13.95 -20.24
N ASN A 12 16.67 14.72 -19.28
CA ASN A 12 15.89 14.19 -18.17
C ASN A 12 14.63 13.44 -18.66
N GLU A 13 13.92 13.98 -19.65
CA GLU A 13 12.76 13.32 -20.26
C GLU A 13 13.16 12.01 -20.95
N THR A 14 14.25 12.02 -21.71
CA THR A 14 14.75 10.82 -22.41
C THR A 14 15.11 9.72 -21.40
N ASN A 15 15.81 10.08 -20.32
CA ASN A 15 16.18 9.15 -19.25
C ASN A 15 14.92 8.61 -18.55
N TYR A 16 13.97 9.49 -18.22
CA TYR A 16 12.71 9.11 -17.60
C TYR A 16 11.89 8.11 -18.44
N GLN A 17 11.77 8.36 -19.75
CA GLN A 17 11.06 7.45 -20.65
C GLN A 17 11.81 6.11 -20.79
N SER A 18 13.14 6.14 -20.85
CA SER A 18 13.95 4.92 -20.87
C SER A 18 13.75 4.08 -19.60
N GLU A 19 13.72 4.73 -18.43
CA GLU A 19 13.47 4.07 -17.15
C GLU A 19 12.06 3.50 -17.07
N LEU A 20 11.02 4.23 -17.53
CA LEU A 20 9.67 3.69 -17.57
C LEU A 20 9.51 2.51 -18.55
N ASN A 21 10.16 2.57 -19.71
CA ASN A 21 10.07 1.51 -20.70
C ASN A 21 10.77 0.23 -20.23
N SER A 22 11.83 0.33 -19.43
CA SER A 22 12.45 -0.85 -18.82
C SER A 22 11.53 -1.54 -17.81
N LEU A 23 10.55 -0.81 -17.25
CA LEU A 23 9.54 -1.37 -16.36
C LEU A 23 8.43 -2.14 -17.08
N ALA A 24 8.40 -2.16 -18.42
CA ALA A 24 7.36 -2.86 -19.19
C ALA A 24 7.48 -4.40 -19.20
N THR A 25 8.63 -4.93 -18.78
CA THR A 25 8.85 -6.38 -18.60
C THR A 25 8.69 -6.77 -17.13
N ASP A 26 8.60 -8.07 -16.85
CA ASP A 26 8.48 -8.56 -15.48
C ASP A 26 9.69 -8.19 -14.61
N HIS A 27 9.38 -7.66 -13.43
CA HIS A 27 10.27 -7.32 -12.33
C HIS A 27 9.84 -8.06 -11.08
N HIS A 28 10.78 -8.29 -10.17
CA HIS A 28 10.51 -8.93 -8.90
C HIS A 28 10.69 -7.94 -7.75
N VAL A 29 9.80 -8.02 -6.76
CA VAL A 29 10.05 -7.44 -5.44
C VAL A 29 9.90 -8.53 -4.40
N THR A 30 10.98 -8.73 -3.64
CA THR A 30 11.03 -9.67 -2.53
C THR A 30 11.11 -8.91 -1.22
N GLY A 31 10.45 -9.42 -0.20
CA GLY A 31 10.54 -8.82 1.12
C GLY A 31 10.00 -9.72 2.21
N GLN A 32 10.12 -9.24 3.44
CA GLN A 32 9.55 -9.86 4.62
C GLN A 32 8.81 -8.81 5.42
N VAL A 33 7.65 -9.19 5.89
CA VAL A 33 6.86 -8.42 6.83
C VAL A 33 7.21 -8.89 8.23
N ASN A 34 7.64 -7.97 9.09
CA ASN A 34 7.65 -8.24 10.52
C ASN A 34 6.33 -7.73 11.09
N TRP A 35 5.43 -8.67 11.40
CA TRP A 35 4.15 -8.33 11.96
C TRP A 35 4.09 -8.77 13.43
N ASP A 36 3.78 -7.80 14.29
CA ASP A 36 3.64 -8.00 15.74
C ASP A 36 2.31 -7.37 16.21
N ASN A 37 1.40 -8.16 16.82
CA ASN A 37 0.15 -7.64 17.42
C ASN A 37 0.38 -7.02 18.80
N GLY A 38 1.41 -6.18 18.94
CA GLY A 38 1.84 -5.73 20.26
C GLY A 38 2.27 -6.88 21.20
N GLY A 39 2.71 -7.99 20.65
CA GLY A 39 3.36 -9.13 21.29
C GLY A 39 2.55 -10.42 21.32
N TYR A 40 1.28 -10.40 20.95
CA TYR A 40 0.37 -11.56 21.10
C TYR A 40 0.37 -12.53 19.92
N MET A 41 1.08 -12.18 18.86
CA MET A 41 1.23 -13.02 17.67
C MET A 41 2.58 -12.69 17.03
N ASN A 42 3.26 -13.74 16.58
CA ASN A 42 4.58 -13.64 15.97
C ASN A 42 4.56 -14.32 14.61
N ALA A 43 4.41 -13.52 13.56
CA ALA A 43 4.31 -14.03 12.22
C ALA A 43 5.08 -13.16 11.24
N HIS A 44 5.84 -13.84 10.40
CA HIS A 44 6.74 -13.20 9.46
C HIS A 44 6.45 -13.70 8.05
N PRO A 45 5.44 -13.13 7.36
CA PRO A 45 5.22 -13.48 5.97
C PRO A 45 6.34 -12.90 5.11
N SER A 46 6.96 -13.76 4.30
CA SER A 46 7.88 -13.36 3.24
C SER A 46 7.19 -13.53 1.89
N TYR A 47 7.51 -12.64 0.96
CA TYR A 47 6.87 -12.57 -0.35
C TYR A 47 7.90 -12.43 -1.47
N ASP A 48 7.55 -12.96 -2.64
CA ASP A 48 8.15 -12.69 -3.94
C ASP A 48 7.01 -12.37 -4.90
N ILE A 49 6.98 -11.14 -5.42
CA ILE A 49 5.91 -10.65 -6.27
C ILE A 49 6.49 -10.23 -7.61
N THR A 50 5.94 -10.80 -8.67
CA THR A 50 6.23 -10.40 -10.05
C THR A 50 5.28 -9.30 -10.50
N TRP A 51 5.82 -8.22 -11.08
CA TRP A 51 5.05 -7.08 -11.57
C TRP A 51 5.70 -6.42 -12.79
N HIS A 52 4.93 -5.66 -13.56
CA HIS A 52 5.44 -4.77 -14.61
C HIS A 52 4.58 -3.52 -14.72
N TYR A 53 5.07 -2.50 -15.41
CA TYR A 53 4.36 -1.27 -15.71
C TYR A 53 3.74 -1.32 -17.12
N ASP A 54 2.42 -1.23 -17.18
CA ASP A 54 1.69 -1.05 -18.43
C ASP A 54 1.61 0.44 -18.77
N SER A 55 2.41 0.86 -19.75
CA SER A 55 2.49 2.26 -20.18
C SER A 55 1.23 2.76 -20.89
N GLN A 56 0.45 1.87 -21.51
CA GLN A 56 -0.79 2.24 -22.19
C GLN A 56 -1.90 2.55 -21.17
N ARG A 57 -2.03 1.68 -20.16
CA ARG A 57 -3.02 1.83 -19.09
C ARG A 57 -2.55 2.74 -17.96
N LYS A 58 -1.24 3.03 -17.92
CA LYS A 58 -0.57 3.75 -16.82
C LYS A 58 -0.80 3.07 -15.48
N LYS A 59 -0.64 1.74 -15.46
CA LYS A 59 -0.89 0.87 -14.31
C LYS A 59 0.31 -0.01 -14.02
N VAL A 60 0.54 -0.26 -12.73
CA VAL A 60 1.40 -1.37 -12.30
C VAL A 60 0.54 -2.62 -12.29
N VAL A 61 1.01 -3.68 -12.93
CA VAL A 61 0.32 -4.95 -13.09
C VAL A 61 1.09 -6.00 -12.28
N VAL A 62 0.42 -6.68 -11.37
CA VAL A 62 0.97 -7.85 -10.65
C VAL A 62 0.57 -9.11 -11.41
N THR A 63 1.52 -10.00 -11.66
CA THR A 63 1.32 -11.23 -12.45
C THR A 63 1.52 -12.52 -11.66
N ASN A 64 2.26 -12.43 -10.55
CA ASN A 64 2.51 -13.57 -9.68
C ASN A 64 2.73 -13.11 -8.24
N ILE A 65 2.23 -13.89 -7.28
CA ILE A 65 2.55 -13.74 -5.86
C ILE A 65 2.91 -15.11 -5.32
N HIS A 66 4.11 -15.24 -4.79
CA HIS A 66 4.53 -16.35 -3.95
C HIS A 66 4.66 -15.87 -2.50
N LEU A 67 4.09 -16.63 -1.57
CA LEU A 67 4.12 -16.31 -0.14
C LEU A 67 4.66 -17.47 0.67
N THR A 68 5.36 -17.12 1.75
CA THR A 68 5.71 -18.08 2.81
C THR A 68 5.38 -17.46 4.15
N ILE A 69 4.88 -18.27 5.08
CA ILE A 69 4.53 -17.82 6.43
C ILE A 69 5.33 -18.65 7.43
N ALA A 70 6.39 -18.03 7.95
CA ALA A 70 7.16 -18.59 9.04
C ALA A 70 6.37 -18.47 10.35
N SER A 71 6.35 -19.57 11.10
CA SER A 71 5.74 -19.64 12.42
C SER A 71 6.75 -19.23 13.50
N GLY A 72 6.25 -18.64 14.59
CA GLY A 72 7.06 -18.26 15.73
C GLY A 72 6.21 -18.20 16.99
N LEU A 73 6.85 -18.43 18.14
CA LEU A 73 6.17 -18.24 19.42
C LEU A 73 5.90 -16.75 19.64
N ALA A 74 4.70 -16.43 20.10
CA ALA A 74 4.36 -15.07 20.47
C ALA A 74 5.11 -14.70 21.77
N PRO A 75 5.72 -13.51 21.87
CA PRO A 75 6.43 -13.08 23.07
C PRO A 75 5.49 -12.80 24.25
N LYS A 76 4.18 -12.65 24.02
CA LYS A 76 3.16 -12.45 25.05
C LYS A 76 2.05 -13.50 24.93
N THR A 77 1.42 -13.78 26.08
CA THR A 77 0.23 -14.61 26.15
C THR A 77 -0.97 -13.79 26.64
N GLY A 78 -2.14 -14.09 26.09
CA GLY A 78 -3.39 -13.37 26.34
C GLY A 78 -4.52 -14.29 26.82
N GLY A 79 -5.75 -13.82 26.64
CA GLY A 79 -6.96 -14.49 27.11
C GLY A 79 -7.42 -15.69 26.26
N GLY A 80 -6.78 -15.98 25.14
CA GLY A 80 -7.16 -17.03 24.19
C GLY A 80 -7.91 -16.51 22.97
N PHE A 81 -7.73 -15.22 22.65
CA PHE A 81 -8.25 -14.64 21.42
C PHE A 81 -7.44 -15.18 20.25
N TRP A 82 -8.11 -15.41 19.12
CA TRP A 82 -7.43 -15.81 17.89
C TRP A 82 -7.03 -14.56 17.10
N ASP A 83 -5.82 -14.10 17.38
CA ASP A 83 -5.14 -13.07 16.61
C ASP A 83 -4.90 -13.60 15.19
N ALA A 84 -5.22 -12.82 14.17
CA ALA A 84 -5.14 -13.29 12.79
C ALA A 84 -4.79 -12.17 11.82
N TYR A 85 -4.20 -12.53 10.69
CA TYR A 85 -4.14 -11.67 9.52
C TYR A 85 -4.51 -12.44 8.25
N VAL A 86 -4.96 -11.68 7.26
CA VAL A 86 -5.09 -12.16 5.88
C VAL A 86 -4.31 -11.27 4.95
N ILE A 87 -3.68 -11.91 3.97
CA ILE A 87 -2.95 -11.27 2.87
C ILE A 87 -3.83 -11.42 1.64
N ARG A 88 -4.13 -10.31 0.96
CA ARG A 88 -5.00 -10.26 -0.23
C ARG A 88 -4.33 -9.47 -1.34
N ARG A 89 -4.85 -9.58 -2.56
CA ARG A 89 -4.45 -8.68 -3.66
C ARG A 89 -4.81 -7.26 -3.25
N SER A 90 -4.04 -6.27 -3.68
CA SER A 90 -4.30 -4.88 -3.28
C SER A 90 -5.64 -4.32 -3.77
N ILE A 91 -6.21 -4.91 -4.83
CA ILE A 91 -7.53 -4.56 -5.36
C ILE A 91 -8.69 -5.22 -4.62
N ASP A 92 -8.43 -6.27 -3.84
CA ASP A 92 -9.50 -6.98 -3.16
C ASP A 92 -10.07 -6.10 -2.04
N PRO A 93 -11.39 -6.16 -1.81
CA PRO A 93 -11.99 -5.44 -0.71
C PRO A 93 -11.46 -5.96 0.63
N GLU A 94 -11.59 -5.11 1.65
CA GLU A 94 -11.37 -5.50 3.04
C GLU A 94 -12.18 -6.76 3.39
N PRO A 95 -11.61 -7.70 4.18
CA PRO A 95 -12.36 -8.85 4.67
C PRO A 95 -13.67 -8.43 5.33
N ALA A 96 -14.71 -9.23 5.13
CA ALA A 96 -15.99 -8.98 5.75
C ALA A 96 -15.83 -8.86 7.28
N LYS A 97 -16.54 -7.91 7.87
CA LYS A 97 -16.55 -7.75 9.33
C LYS A 97 -17.05 -9.04 9.98
N ASP A 98 -16.43 -9.41 11.10
CA ASP A 98 -16.88 -10.54 11.90
C ASP A 98 -18.20 -10.17 12.61
N PRO A 99 -19.35 -10.78 12.27
CA PRO A 99 -20.62 -10.40 12.87
C PRO A 99 -20.77 -10.92 14.30
N ARG A 100 -19.87 -11.81 14.76
CA ARG A 100 -19.98 -12.50 16.05
C ARG A 100 -19.59 -11.56 17.18
N LYS A 101 -20.45 -11.48 18.20
CA LYS A 101 -20.25 -10.63 19.38
C LYS A 101 -19.91 -11.46 20.61
N PHE A 102 -19.06 -10.92 21.48
CA PHE A 102 -18.65 -11.49 22.77
C PHE A 102 -18.67 -10.42 23.85
N PRO A 103 -18.81 -10.77 25.14
CA PRO A 103 -18.62 -9.81 26.22
C PRO A 103 -17.15 -9.38 26.35
N TYR A 104 -16.89 -8.08 26.27
CA TYR A 104 -15.60 -7.44 26.44
C TYR A 104 -14.94 -7.84 27.76
N GLY A 105 -13.62 -8.04 27.73
CA GLY A 105 -12.85 -8.41 28.90
C GLY A 105 -13.01 -9.87 29.33
N ARG A 106 -13.93 -10.65 28.75
CA ARG A 106 -13.87 -12.11 28.89
C ARG A 106 -12.65 -12.65 28.15
N GLN A 107 -12.01 -13.64 28.76
CA GLN A 107 -10.86 -14.33 28.17
C GLN A 107 -11.30 -15.08 26.91
N GLY A 108 -10.74 -14.72 25.77
CA GLY A 108 -10.79 -15.53 24.56
C GLY A 108 -11.68 -14.98 23.45
N ASP A 109 -11.77 -15.74 22.37
CA ASP A 109 -12.70 -15.47 21.27
C ASP A 109 -14.13 -15.92 21.61
N VAL A 110 -15.09 -15.60 20.73
CA VAL A 110 -16.45 -16.15 20.79
C VAL A 110 -16.37 -17.67 20.77
N THR A 111 -17.18 -18.35 21.59
CA THR A 111 -17.24 -19.83 21.58
C THR A 111 -17.48 -20.35 20.17
N GLY A 112 -16.66 -21.31 19.73
CA GLY A 112 -16.72 -21.89 18.38
C GLY A 112 -15.87 -21.17 17.33
N VAL A 113 -15.26 -20.03 17.67
CA VAL A 113 -14.26 -19.38 16.80
C VAL A 113 -12.87 -19.91 17.15
N ASP A 114 -12.26 -20.57 16.18
CA ASP A 114 -10.86 -20.99 16.22
C ASP A 114 -10.13 -20.67 14.92
N GLY A 115 -8.82 -20.96 14.87
CA GLY A 115 -8.02 -20.70 13.68
C GLY A 115 -8.54 -21.40 12.41
N ASN A 116 -9.16 -22.58 12.52
CA ASN A 116 -9.72 -23.29 11.36
C ASN A 116 -11.06 -22.68 10.93
N SER A 117 -11.91 -22.27 11.88
CA SER A 117 -13.12 -21.51 11.58
C SER A 117 -12.77 -20.22 10.83
N LEU A 118 -11.80 -19.46 11.35
CA LEU A 118 -11.34 -18.23 10.71
C LEU A 118 -10.71 -18.50 9.33
N LYS A 119 -9.91 -19.56 9.20
CA LYS A 119 -9.35 -19.95 7.90
C LYS A 119 -10.47 -20.22 6.89
N ASN A 120 -11.48 -20.99 7.27
CA ASN A 120 -12.58 -21.33 6.38
C ASN A 120 -13.38 -20.08 5.95
N ASP A 121 -13.57 -19.13 6.87
CA ASP A 121 -14.30 -17.89 6.62
C ASP A 121 -13.53 -16.93 5.67
N TYR A 122 -12.19 -16.83 5.82
CA TYR A 122 -11.43 -15.73 5.23
C TYR A 122 -10.33 -16.14 4.23
N PHE A 123 -9.81 -17.36 4.29
CA PHE A 123 -8.75 -17.81 3.38
C PHE A 123 -9.19 -17.99 1.93
N PRO A 124 -10.39 -18.50 1.59
CA PRO A 124 -10.78 -18.71 0.19
C PRO A 124 -10.70 -17.47 -0.71
N GLY A 125 -10.78 -16.27 -0.13
CA GLY A 125 -10.65 -14.99 -0.84
C GLY A 125 -9.29 -14.30 -0.67
N SER A 126 -8.28 -15.00 -0.15
CA SER A 126 -6.99 -14.46 0.27
C SER A 126 -5.83 -15.26 -0.34
N VAL A 127 -4.68 -14.62 -0.50
CA VAL A 127 -3.43 -15.27 -0.91
C VAL A 127 -2.67 -15.85 0.29
N GLY A 128 -2.92 -15.32 1.49
CA GLY A 128 -2.36 -15.85 2.73
C GLY A 128 -3.32 -15.68 3.90
N PHE A 129 -3.26 -16.61 4.84
CA PHE A 129 -3.99 -16.58 6.11
C PHE A 129 -3.09 -17.12 7.21
N TYR A 130 -3.12 -16.45 8.36
CA TYR A 130 -2.50 -16.94 9.57
C TYR A 130 -3.35 -16.52 10.77
N ALA A 131 -3.51 -17.45 11.71
CA ALA A 131 -4.15 -17.23 12.99
C ALA A 131 -3.35 -17.90 14.10
N HIS A 132 -3.29 -17.24 15.25
CA HIS A 132 -2.57 -17.65 16.44
C HIS A 132 -3.46 -17.47 17.66
N ASN A 133 -3.62 -18.52 18.46
CA ASN A 133 -4.34 -18.41 19.72
C ASN A 133 -3.40 -17.90 20.81
N ASN A 134 -3.62 -16.67 21.28
CA ASN A 134 -2.67 -16.03 22.20
C ASN A 134 -2.60 -16.66 23.60
N LYS A 135 -3.41 -17.67 23.94
CA LYS A 135 -3.29 -18.42 25.21
C LYS A 135 -2.59 -19.76 25.03
N THR A 136 -3.02 -20.52 24.03
CA THR A 136 -2.55 -21.89 23.81
C THR A 136 -1.35 -21.99 22.88
N GLN A 137 -1.00 -20.89 22.19
CA GLN A 137 0.02 -20.85 21.13
C GLN A 137 -0.31 -21.76 19.94
N ALA A 138 -1.56 -22.21 19.81
CA ALA A 138 -2.02 -22.96 18.66
C ALA A 138 -2.03 -22.05 17.42
N GLU A 139 -1.59 -22.59 16.29
CA GLU A 139 -1.51 -21.84 15.03
C GLU A 139 -2.30 -22.53 13.92
N VAL A 140 -2.88 -21.72 13.04
CA VAL A 140 -3.45 -22.17 11.76
C VAL A 140 -2.93 -21.26 10.67
N LYS A 141 -2.39 -21.84 9.60
CA LYS A 141 -1.89 -21.10 8.45
C LYS A 141 -2.30 -21.73 7.14
N ALA A 142 -2.43 -20.89 6.13
CA ALA A 142 -2.72 -21.31 4.77
C ALA A 142 -2.17 -20.29 3.77
N VAL A 143 -1.65 -20.77 2.65
CA VAL A 143 -1.10 -19.94 1.58
C VAL A 143 -1.59 -20.50 0.26
N ASN A 144 -1.97 -19.61 -0.65
CA ASN A 144 -2.23 -19.90 -2.03
C ASN A 144 -1.35 -18.97 -2.87
N ASP A 145 -0.44 -19.57 -3.63
CA ASP A 145 0.27 -18.82 -4.67
C ASP A 145 -0.76 -18.31 -5.68
N TYR A 146 -0.55 -17.07 -6.11
CA TYR A 146 -1.43 -16.43 -7.08
C TYR A 146 -0.76 -16.41 -8.44
N HIS A 147 -1.41 -17.00 -9.43
CA HIS A 147 -1.00 -16.95 -10.83
C HIS A 147 -2.11 -16.29 -11.65
N GLY A 148 -1.88 -15.08 -12.12
CA GLY A 148 -2.86 -14.28 -12.86
C GLY A 148 -2.51 -12.80 -12.83
N SER A 149 -3.26 -11.96 -13.53
CA SER A 149 -2.96 -10.52 -13.62
C SER A 149 -3.97 -9.66 -12.88
N TYR A 150 -3.52 -8.64 -12.15
CA TYR A 150 -4.38 -7.56 -11.67
C TYR A 150 -3.62 -6.23 -11.56
N ASP A 151 -4.37 -5.12 -11.60
CA ASP A 151 -3.79 -3.78 -11.47
C ASP A 151 -3.50 -3.50 -10.00
N ALA A 152 -2.28 -3.15 -9.63
CA ALA A 152 -1.97 -2.67 -8.30
C ALA A 152 -2.74 -1.37 -7.98
N VAL A 153 -2.88 -1.07 -6.69
CA VAL A 153 -3.56 0.15 -6.23
C VAL A 153 -2.52 1.24 -5.97
N GLN A 154 -2.73 2.42 -6.57
CA GLN A 154 -1.89 3.58 -6.34
C GLN A 154 -2.27 4.26 -5.01
N ASN A 155 -1.28 4.55 -4.19
CA ASN A 155 -1.40 5.25 -2.92
C ASN A 155 -1.28 6.77 -3.13
N ASN A 156 -1.72 7.55 -2.13
CA ASN A 156 -1.69 9.01 -2.16
C ASN A 156 -0.28 9.61 -2.28
N ASP A 157 0.75 8.88 -1.84
CA ASP A 157 2.16 9.28 -1.95
C ASP A 157 2.79 8.98 -3.33
N GLY A 158 2.02 8.36 -4.23
CA GLY A 158 2.43 7.95 -5.57
C GLY A 158 3.06 6.56 -5.65
N SER A 159 3.23 5.84 -4.53
CA SER A 159 3.63 4.43 -4.52
C SER A 159 2.48 3.52 -4.98
N TRP A 160 2.77 2.27 -5.31
CA TRP A 160 1.80 1.27 -5.71
C TRP A 160 1.82 0.09 -4.74
N SER A 161 0.69 -0.22 -4.11
CA SER A 161 0.53 -1.39 -3.27
C SER A 161 0.30 -2.63 -4.13
N LEU A 162 1.18 -3.61 -4.01
CA LEU A 162 1.06 -4.87 -4.74
C LEU A 162 0.10 -5.82 -4.03
N ILE A 163 0.29 -6.03 -2.73
CA ILE A 163 -0.64 -6.79 -1.86
C ILE A 163 -1.12 -5.90 -0.71
N THR A 164 -2.15 -6.34 0.00
CA THR A 164 -2.63 -5.71 1.23
C THR A 164 -2.79 -6.75 2.32
N ILE A 165 -2.43 -6.36 3.54
CA ILE A 165 -2.57 -7.20 4.73
C ILE A 165 -3.63 -6.56 5.63
N TYR A 166 -4.52 -7.39 6.15
CA TYR A 166 -5.56 -7.00 7.08
C TYR A 166 -5.38 -7.79 8.36
N SER A 167 -5.31 -7.09 9.49
CA SER A 167 -5.19 -7.69 10.81
C SER A 167 -6.54 -7.70 11.52
N ARG A 168 -6.83 -8.80 12.21
CA ARG A 168 -7.98 -8.96 13.07
C ARG A 168 -7.66 -8.44 14.48
N TYR A 169 -8.52 -7.60 15.03
CA TYR A 169 -8.41 -7.10 16.40
C TYR A 169 -9.78 -7.00 17.06
N GLY A 170 -9.81 -7.15 18.39
CA GLY A 170 -11.02 -6.97 19.18
C GLY A 170 -11.36 -5.49 19.37
N VAL A 171 -12.64 -5.16 19.27
CA VAL A 171 -13.21 -3.84 19.55
C VAL A 171 -14.48 -3.98 20.38
N SER A 172 -14.93 -2.89 20.98
CA SER A 172 -16.14 -2.84 21.80
C SER A 172 -16.96 -1.59 21.55
N SER A 173 -18.21 -1.58 22.05
CA SER A 173 -19.16 -0.48 21.87
C SER A 173 -18.67 0.88 22.36
N HIS A 174 -17.72 0.91 23.31
CA HIS A 174 -17.11 2.14 23.84
C HIS A 174 -15.60 2.14 23.59
N GLN A 175 -15.19 2.53 22.38
CA GLN A 175 -13.78 2.49 21.94
C GLN A 175 -12.79 3.17 22.89
N ASN A 176 -13.18 4.23 23.58
CA ASN A 176 -12.27 5.02 24.43
C ASN A 176 -12.22 4.58 25.89
N ASN A 177 -13.22 3.84 26.38
CA ASN A 177 -13.24 3.39 27.78
C ASN A 177 -14.18 2.19 27.96
N PRO A 178 -13.81 1.02 27.43
CA PRO A 178 -14.70 -0.13 27.41
C PRO A 178 -14.85 -0.78 28.78
N THR A 179 -16.08 -1.11 29.16
CA THR A 179 -16.37 -1.76 30.44
C THR A 179 -16.40 -3.28 30.27
N PHE A 180 -15.87 -4.00 31.26
CA PHE A 180 -15.99 -5.46 31.30
C PHE A 180 -17.47 -5.89 31.17
N GLY A 181 -17.73 -6.87 30.29
CA GLY A 181 -19.07 -7.41 30.03
C GLY A 181 -19.84 -6.73 28.90
N GLU A 182 -19.38 -5.58 28.39
CA GLU A 182 -20.03 -4.89 27.27
C GLU A 182 -19.92 -5.67 25.96
N PRO A 183 -20.81 -5.48 24.98
CA PRO A 183 -20.67 -6.10 23.67
C PRO A 183 -19.36 -5.68 22.97
N ALA A 184 -18.55 -6.67 22.65
CA ALA A 184 -17.36 -6.62 21.82
C ALA A 184 -17.50 -7.50 20.58
N TRP A 185 -16.69 -7.23 19.58
CA TRP A 185 -16.62 -7.99 18.33
C TRP A 185 -15.20 -7.91 17.77
N ALA A 186 -14.92 -8.67 16.72
CA ALA A 186 -13.67 -8.54 15.99
C ALA A 186 -13.87 -7.72 14.73
N GLU A 187 -12.91 -6.86 14.43
CA GLU A 187 -12.83 -6.14 13.17
C GLU A 187 -11.54 -6.48 12.44
N TRP A 188 -11.58 -6.28 11.14
CA TRP A 188 -10.39 -6.27 10.29
C TRP A 188 -10.01 -4.82 10.04
N GLY A 189 -8.71 -4.56 10.01
CA GLY A 189 -8.17 -3.27 9.64
C GLY A 189 -6.97 -3.45 8.74
N LYS A 190 -6.88 -2.59 7.72
CA LYS A 190 -5.73 -2.54 6.83
C LYS A 190 -4.47 -2.17 7.61
N THR A 191 -3.44 -2.99 7.48
CA THR A 191 -2.11 -2.65 8.01
C THR A 191 -1.38 -1.76 6.99
N SER A 192 -0.65 -0.76 7.48
CA SER A 192 0.17 0.14 6.65
C SER A 192 1.15 -0.68 5.77
N PRO A 193 1.39 -0.28 4.50
CA PRO A 193 1.61 -1.23 3.42
C PRO A 193 3.01 -1.83 3.40
N ILE A 194 3.09 -3.10 3.01
CA ILE A 194 4.30 -3.91 3.27
C ILE A 194 4.94 -4.49 2.01
N ALA A 195 4.29 -4.32 0.85
CA ALA A 195 4.86 -4.53 -0.48
C ALA A 195 4.43 -3.39 -1.40
N THR A 196 5.20 -2.31 -1.39
CA THR A 196 4.99 -1.16 -2.27
C THR A 196 6.17 -0.98 -3.20
N ILE A 197 5.89 -0.50 -4.41
CA ILE A 197 6.91 -0.05 -5.34
C ILE A 197 6.67 1.41 -5.70
N THR A 198 7.74 2.12 -6.05
CA THR A 198 7.67 3.51 -6.52
C THR A 198 8.23 3.54 -7.92
N LEU A 199 7.48 4.11 -8.86
CA LEU A 199 7.97 4.33 -10.20
C LEU A 199 8.92 5.53 -10.22
N PRO A 200 9.88 5.57 -11.17
CA PRO A 200 10.70 6.75 -11.41
C PRO A 200 9.85 8.02 -11.53
N LYS A 201 10.44 9.15 -11.13
CA LYS A 201 9.82 10.47 -11.26
C LYS A 201 10.67 11.31 -12.20
N LEU A 202 10.03 12.04 -13.11
CA LEU A 202 10.72 12.96 -13.99
C LEU A 202 11.47 14.01 -13.16
N ALA A 203 12.79 14.06 -13.32
CA ALA A 203 13.61 15.08 -12.67
C ALA A 203 13.35 16.45 -13.31
N THR A 204 12.64 17.32 -12.59
CA THR A 204 12.48 18.72 -13.02
C THR A 204 13.75 19.49 -12.67
N SER A 205 14.37 20.13 -13.66
CA SER A 205 15.48 21.07 -13.41
C SER A 205 15.00 22.20 -12.50
N GLN A 206 15.71 22.47 -11.40
CA GLN A 206 15.46 23.68 -10.62
C GLN A 206 15.83 24.89 -11.49
N VAL A 207 14.88 25.78 -11.73
CA VAL A 207 15.17 27.08 -12.34
C VAL A 207 15.77 27.95 -11.24
N HIS A 208 17.10 28.13 -11.25
CA HIS A 208 17.72 29.18 -10.45
C HIS A 208 17.45 30.52 -11.14
N TYR A 209 16.50 31.28 -10.61
CA TYR A 209 16.34 32.69 -10.99
C TYR A 209 17.56 33.46 -10.47
N HIS A 210 18.55 33.68 -11.33
CA HIS A 210 19.54 34.72 -11.09
C HIS A 210 18.87 36.07 -11.37
N TYR A 211 18.47 36.77 -10.31
CA TYR A 211 18.18 38.20 -10.41
C TYR A 211 19.53 38.88 -10.67
N ASN A 212 19.76 39.32 -11.91
CA ASN A 212 20.82 40.29 -12.16
C ASN A 212 20.38 41.58 -11.44
N GLN A 213 20.99 41.86 -10.28
CA GLN A 213 20.98 43.21 -9.70
C GLN A 213 21.84 44.11 -10.60
N ALA A 214 21.33 44.47 -11.78
CA ALA A 214 21.81 45.62 -12.51
C ALA A 214 20.96 46.80 -12.05
N GLU A 215 21.57 47.61 -11.18
CA GLU A 215 21.28 49.01 -10.87
C GLU A 215 19.82 49.45 -10.75
N ASN A 216 19.45 49.82 -9.53
CA ASN A 216 18.33 50.70 -9.18
C ASN A 216 18.16 51.85 -10.19
N ARG A 217 17.20 51.73 -11.09
CA ARG A 217 16.45 52.88 -11.59
C ARG A 217 14.96 52.58 -11.46
N TYR A 218 14.34 53.34 -10.57
CA TYR A 218 12.91 53.45 -10.36
C TYR A 218 12.14 53.46 -11.68
N TYR A 219 11.24 52.50 -11.86
CA TYR A 219 9.93 52.73 -12.45
C TYR A 219 8.91 51.85 -11.72
N GLU A 220 7.97 52.51 -11.04
CA GLU A 220 6.78 51.87 -10.49
C GLU A 220 5.97 51.25 -11.62
N SER A 221 5.58 49.98 -11.46
CA SER A 221 4.41 49.40 -12.14
C SER A 221 3.97 48.18 -11.34
N ARG A 222 2.86 48.33 -10.62
CA ARG A 222 2.16 47.26 -9.90
C ARG A 222 1.77 46.17 -10.90
N ILE A 223 2.25 44.94 -10.72
CA ILE A 223 1.71 43.76 -11.43
C ILE A 223 1.13 42.80 -10.39
N ILE A 224 -0.19 42.67 -10.48
CA ILE A 224 -1.06 41.78 -9.71
C ILE A 224 -0.80 40.34 -10.18
N PHE A 225 -0.50 39.43 -9.26
CA PHE A 225 -0.49 38.00 -9.51
C PHE A 225 -1.90 37.54 -9.89
N SER A 226 -2.10 37.07 -11.12
CA SER A 226 -3.28 36.29 -11.51
C SER A 226 -2.84 34.88 -11.86
N ILE A 227 -3.24 33.94 -10.99
CA ILE A 227 -3.18 32.50 -11.23
C ILE A 227 -4.13 32.22 -12.41
N ILE A 228 -3.59 31.74 -13.54
CA ILE A 228 -4.41 31.22 -14.64
C ILE A 228 -4.27 29.70 -14.66
N PHE A 229 -5.37 29.06 -14.24
CA PHE A 229 -5.71 27.66 -14.46
C PHE A 229 -5.58 27.29 -15.95
N TRP A 230 -4.87 26.20 -16.25
CA TRP A 230 -4.92 25.55 -17.56
C TRP A 230 -6.22 24.74 -17.68
N LEU A 231 -7.14 25.23 -18.51
CA LEU A 231 -8.18 24.43 -19.14
C LEU A 231 -7.70 24.03 -20.53
N SER A 232 -7.73 22.73 -20.81
CA SER A 232 -7.53 22.16 -22.13
C SER A 232 -8.62 22.64 -23.10
N LEU A 233 -8.25 22.94 -24.35
CA LEU A 233 -8.83 22.32 -25.55
C LEU A 233 -8.16 22.82 -26.84
N SER A 234 -7.93 21.85 -27.73
CA SER A 234 -7.86 21.91 -29.20
C SER A 234 -6.81 22.76 -29.91
N ALA A 235 -5.90 22.02 -30.57
CA ALA A 235 -5.51 22.14 -31.98
C ALA A 235 -5.44 23.55 -32.59
N ASN A 236 -4.23 23.97 -32.96
CA ASN A 236 -3.92 24.19 -34.37
C ASN A 236 -2.40 24.21 -34.58
N SER A 237 -1.99 23.37 -35.51
CA SER A 237 -0.74 23.43 -36.25
C SER A 237 -0.32 24.86 -36.59
N LEU A 238 0.91 25.25 -36.25
CA LEU A 238 1.62 26.33 -36.92
C LEU A 238 3.13 26.06 -36.87
N THR A 239 3.60 25.52 -37.98
CA THR A 239 4.96 25.57 -38.48
C THR A 239 5.39 27.03 -38.69
N MET A 240 6.58 27.43 -38.23
CA MET A 240 7.48 28.50 -38.72
C MET A 240 8.45 28.85 -37.57
N CYS A 241 9.74 29.12 -37.77
CA CYS A 241 10.41 29.67 -38.93
C CYS A 241 11.92 29.30 -38.98
N THR A 242 12.42 29.42 -40.20
CA THR A 242 13.79 29.65 -40.71
C THR A 242 14.81 30.21 -39.74
#